data_AF-G7GI65-F1
#
_entry.id   AF-G7GI65-F1
#
_cell.length_a   1.000
_cell.length_b   1.000
_cell.length_c   1.000
_cell.angle_alpha   90.00
_cell.angle_beta   90.00
_cell.angle_gamma   90.00
#
_symmetry.space_group_name_H-M   'P 1'
#
loop_
_entity.id
_entity.type
_entity.pdbx_description
1 polymer ?
#
loop_
_entity_poly.entity_id
_entity_poly.type
_entity_poly.pdbx_seq_one_letter_code
_entity_poly.pdbx_strand_id
1 'polypeptide(L)'
;DALGNSTANNLGGGATYNSTTGAVTAPTYSVNGTDVNNVGDAITELDKGWNLASNGANAGAIKAGDTVDIGTAAGESNLQVTKSGNTIQYSLSRDLDLDSVTTGNSKLDNSGLVITGGPSITTTGIDAANTNISNVADATTADQAVNKGQLDA
;
A
#
# COMPACT_ATOMS: atom_id res chain seq x y z
N ASP A 1 -13.06 56.02 2.83
CA ASP A 1 -11.69 56.00 2.29
C ASP A 1 -11.56 54.82 1.33
N ALA A 2 -11.13 55.07 0.09
CA ALA A 2 -11.03 54.02 -0.92
C ALA A 2 -9.86 53.07 -0.63
N LEU A 3 -8.76 53.59 -0.05
CA LEU A 3 -7.58 52.82 0.27
C LEU A 3 -7.85 51.82 1.41
N GLY A 4 -8.46 52.24 2.53
CA GLY A 4 -8.80 51.37 3.64
C GLY A 4 -9.74 50.22 3.26
N ASN A 5 -10.78 50.51 2.48
CA ASN A 5 -11.67 49.47 1.93
C ASN A 5 -10.91 48.52 0.99
N SER A 6 -10.06 49.06 0.12
CA SER A 6 -9.23 48.24 -0.77
C SER A 6 -8.28 47.35 0.02
N THR A 7 -7.61 47.86 1.06
CA THR A 7 -6.72 47.09 1.92
C THR A 7 -7.45 45.95 2.61
N ALA A 8 -8.61 46.20 3.23
CA ALA A 8 -9.42 45.16 3.86
C ALA A 8 -9.85 44.07 2.85
N ASN A 9 -10.35 44.49 1.67
CA ASN A 9 -10.77 43.56 0.63
C ASN A 9 -9.61 42.72 0.08
N ASN A 10 -8.42 43.30 -0.09
CA ASN A 10 -7.24 42.59 -0.59
C ASN A 10 -6.64 41.64 0.46
N LEU A 11 -6.78 41.94 1.75
CA LEU A 11 -6.43 40.98 2.81
C LEU A 11 -7.42 39.81 2.86
N GLY A 12 -8.71 40.04 2.58
CA GLY A 12 -9.73 39.00 2.68
C GLY A 12 -9.91 38.50 4.11
N GLY A 13 -10.23 37.22 4.30
CA GLY A 13 -10.34 36.61 5.64
C GLY A 13 -11.33 37.30 6.59
N GLY A 14 -12.33 38.02 6.06
CA GLY A 14 -13.28 38.79 6.87
C GLY A 14 -12.74 40.13 7.40
N ALA A 15 -11.59 40.61 6.94
CA ALA A 15 -11.12 41.96 7.24
C ALA A 15 -12.12 43.03 6.77
N THR A 16 -12.30 44.07 7.58
CA THR A 16 -13.23 45.18 7.31
C THR A 16 -12.56 46.52 7.62
N TYR A 17 -12.95 47.58 6.92
CA TYR A 17 -12.49 48.93 7.20
C TYR A 17 -13.56 49.72 7.97
N ASN A 18 -13.18 50.30 9.11
CA ASN A 18 -14.02 51.20 9.89
C ASN A 18 -13.77 52.65 9.47
N SER A 19 -14.75 53.28 8.81
CA SER A 19 -14.63 54.65 8.30
C SER A 19 -14.59 55.73 9.38
N THR A 20 -15.05 55.44 10.59
CA THR A 20 -15.07 56.39 11.71
C THR A 20 -13.72 56.43 12.42
N THR A 21 -13.07 55.28 12.60
CA THR A 21 -11.79 55.17 13.33
C THR A 21 -10.57 55.12 12.41
N GLY A 22 -10.75 54.84 11.13
CA GLY A 22 -9.66 54.62 10.17
C GLY A 22 -8.97 53.26 10.30
N ALA A 23 -9.46 52.38 11.18
CA ALA A 23 -8.85 51.07 11.42
C ALA A 23 -9.31 50.01 10.39
N VAL A 24 -8.41 49.08 10.06
CA VAL A 24 -8.73 47.84 9.33
C VAL A 24 -8.68 46.69 10.34
N THR A 25 -9.73 45.88 10.42
CA THR A 25 -9.74 44.67 11.26
C THR A 25 -8.79 43.64 10.66
N ALA A 26 -8.08 42.90 11.52
CA ALA A 26 -7.24 41.81 11.06
C ALA A 26 -8.09 40.76 10.30
N PRO A 27 -7.55 40.14 9.24
CA PRO A 27 -8.19 38.97 8.65
C PRO A 27 -8.13 37.78 9.62
N THR A 28 -8.91 36.74 9.34
CA THR A 28 -8.77 35.41 9.91
C THR A 28 -8.60 34.42 8.77
N TYR A 29 -7.44 33.76 8.71
CA TYR A 29 -7.18 32.64 7.82
C TYR A 29 -7.15 31.36 8.64
N SER A 30 -7.78 30.29 8.15
CA SER A 30 -7.70 28.97 8.78
C SER A 30 -6.77 28.09 7.94
N VAL A 31 -5.57 27.82 8.47
CA VAL A 31 -4.50 27.08 7.78
C VAL A 31 -4.04 25.94 8.69
N ASN A 32 -3.98 24.72 8.15
CA ASN A 32 -3.61 23.52 8.93
C ASN A 32 -4.40 23.36 10.24
N GLY A 33 -5.67 23.77 10.25
CA GLY A 33 -6.55 23.73 11.42
C GLY A 33 -6.26 24.78 12.50
N THR A 34 -5.40 25.76 12.22
CA THR A 34 -5.08 26.89 13.09
C THR A 34 -5.58 28.18 12.49
N ASP A 35 -6.29 28.99 13.29
CA ASP A 35 -6.71 30.32 12.88
C ASP A 35 -5.58 31.34 13.15
N VAL A 36 -5.20 32.09 12.13
CA VAL A 36 -4.13 33.10 12.17
C VAL A 36 -4.58 34.41 11.53
N ASN A 37 -3.98 35.52 11.95
CA ASN A 37 -4.54 36.86 11.72
C ASN A 37 -3.73 37.75 10.77
N ASN A 38 -2.72 37.18 10.10
CA ASN A 38 -1.93 37.87 9.10
C ASN A 38 -1.33 36.88 8.09
N VAL A 39 -0.88 37.41 6.95
CA VAL A 39 -0.38 36.61 5.83
C VAL A 39 0.93 35.89 6.16
N GLY A 40 1.82 36.49 6.95
CA GLY A 40 3.09 35.89 7.33
C GLY A 40 2.91 34.63 8.18
N ASP A 41 2.01 34.69 9.16
CA ASP A 41 1.65 33.54 9.99
C ASP A 41 0.93 32.48 9.16
N ALA A 42 0.04 32.86 8.24
CA ALA A 42 -0.61 31.89 7.34
C ALA A 42 0.40 31.13 6.45
N ILE A 43 1.41 31.84 5.92
CA ILE A 43 2.49 31.20 5.15
C ILE A 43 3.34 30.30 6.06
N THR A 44 3.64 30.74 7.29
CA THR A 44 4.40 29.96 8.27
C THR A 44 3.65 28.68 8.65
N GLU A 45 2.33 28.76 8.85
CA GLU A 45 1.49 27.59 9.11
C GLU A 45 1.46 26.63 7.92
N LEU A 46 1.39 27.15 6.68
CA LEU A 46 1.45 26.34 5.47
C LEU A 46 2.82 25.65 5.30
N ASP A 47 3.92 26.32 5.65
CA ASP A 47 5.29 25.80 5.57
C ASP A 47 5.54 24.62 6.54
N LYS A 48 4.67 24.43 7.54
CA LYS A 48 4.69 23.21 8.37
C LYS A 48 4.36 21.96 7.55
N GLY A 49 3.68 22.10 6.41
CA GLY A 49 3.35 20.99 5.53
C GLY A 49 2.32 20.01 6.13
N TRP A 50 2.39 18.76 5.70
CA TRP A 50 1.56 17.66 6.20
C TRP A 50 2.43 16.47 6.59
N ASN A 51 2.03 15.68 7.57
CA ASN A 51 2.83 14.54 8.02
C ASN A 51 2.52 13.27 7.21
N LEU A 52 3.54 12.62 6.68
CA LEU A 52 3.46 11.27 6.11
C LEU A 52 4.03 10.27 7.13
N ALA A 53 3.29 9.17 7.36
CA ALA A 53 3.74 8.04 8.16
C ALA A 53 3.38 6.74 7.43
N SER A 54 4.16 5.68 7.65
CA SER A 54 3.87 4.34 7.08
C SER A 54 3.71 3.35 8.22
N ASN A 55 2.62 2.58 8.21
CA ASN A 55 2.27 1.61 9.26
C ASN A 55 2.29 2.21 10.68
N GLY A 56 1.91 3.48 10.83
CA GLY A 56 1.92 4.19 12.10
C GLY A 56 3.31 4.60 12.62
N ALA A 57 4.37 4.44 11.81
CA ALA A 57 5.74 4.75 12.18
C ALA A 57 6.36 5.88 11.32
N ASN A 58 7.45 6.46 11.82
CA ASN A 58 8.32 7.42 11.12
C ASN A 58 7.58 8.64 10.54
N ALA A 59 6.67 9.22 11.31
CA ALA A 59 5.97 10.43 10.91
C ALA A 59 6.96 11.57 10.64
N GLY A 60 6.88 12.17 9.45
CA GLY A 60 7.69 13.31 9.05
C GLY A 60 6.90 14.28 8.20
N ALA A 61 7.15 15.58 8.41
CA ALA A 61 6.50 16.62 7.63
C ALA A 61 7.03 16.63 6.18
N ILE A 62 6.10 16.64 5.23
CA ILE A 62 6.32 16.89 3.82
C ILE A 62 5.93 18.33 3.55
N LYS A 63 6.92 19.15 3.19
CA LYS A 63 6.79 20.59 2.98
C LYS A 63 6.68 20.94 1.50
N ALA A 64 6.40 22.21 1.23
CA ALA A 64 6.41 22.72 -0.14
C ALA A 64 7.81 22.55 -0.76
N GLY A 65 7.87 21.91 -1.93
CA GLY A 65 9.12 21.61 -2.64
C GLY A 65 9.72 20.24 -2.35
N ASP A 66 9.23 19.54 -1.32
CA ASP A 66 9.66 18.16 -1.05
C ASP A 66 9.12 17.20 -2.12
N THR A 67 9.85 16.10 -2.34
CA THR A 67 9.40 14.97 -3.16
C THR A 67 9.08 13.79 -2.26
N VAL A 68 7.86 13.26 -2.39
CA VAL A 68 7.51 11.96 -1.82
C VAL A 68 7.77 10.90 -2.88
N ASP A 69 8.76 10.04 -2.61
CA ASP A 69 9.02 8.87 -3.45
C ASP A 69 8.15 7.70 -2.99
N ILE A 70 7.40 7.11 -3.91
CA ILE A 70 6.51 5.97 -3.67
C ILE A 70 6.95 4.86 -4.61
N GLY A 71 7.61 3.85 -4.05
CA GLY A 71 8.17 2.72 -4.78
C GLY A 71 8.18 1.43 -3.95
N THR A 72 8.97 0.46 -4.40
CA THR A 72 9.17 -0.81 -3.69
C THR A 72 10.44 -0.80 -2.85
N ALA A 73 10.57 -1.76 -1.95
CA ALA A 73 11.82 -1.98 -1.23
C ALA A 73 12.95 -2.36 -2.20
N ALA A 74 14.20 -2.07 -1.82
CA ALA A 74 15.36 -2.42 -2.64
C ALA A 74 15.40 -3.93 -2.90
N GLY A 75 15.45 -4.32 -4.19
CA GLY A 75 15.48 -5.72 -4.62
C GLY A 75 14.12 -6.42 -4.71
N GLU A 76 13.03 -5.77 -4.31
CA GLU A 76 11.69 -6.32 -4.45
C GLU A 76 11.27 -6.40 -5.93
N SER A 77 10.91 -7.61 -6.39
CA SER A 77 10.57 -7.92 -7.78
C SER A 77 9.13 -8.40 -7.97
N ASN A 78 8.43 -8.79 -6.90
CA ASN A 78 7.06 -9.30 -6.91
C ASN A 78 6.03 -8.18 -7.02
N LEU A 79 6.32 -7.02 -6.42
CA LEU A 79 5.47 -5.83 -6.51
C LEU A 79 5.99 -4.87 -7.57
N GLN A 80 5.07 -4.30 -8.33
CA GLN A 80 5.34 -3.27 -9.33
C GLN A 80 4.57 -2.01 -8.97
N VAL A 81 5.26 -0.88 -8.97
CA VAL A 81 4.68 0.45 -8.72
C VAL A 81 5.00 1.33 -9.91
N THR A 82 3.97 1.93 -10.52
CA THR A 82 4.15 2.88 -11.62
C THR A 82 3.30 4.12 -11.39
N LYS A 83 3.80 5.28 -11.85
CA LYS A 83 3.06 6.54 -11.82
C LYS A 83 2.57 6.88 -13.23
N SER A 84 1.27 7.12 -13.37
CA SER A 84 0.66 7.60 -14.61
C SER A 84 -0.21 8.82 -14.28
N GLY A 85 0.21 10.01 -14.73
CA GLY A 85 -0.42 11.25 -14.31
C GLY A 85 -0.44 11.36 -12.77
N ASN A 86 -1.60 11.57 -12.18
CA ASN A 86 -1.76 11.67 -10.72
C ASN A 86 -2.10 10.33 -10.04
N THR A 87 -2.07 9.22 -10.79
CA THR A 87 -2.40 7.88 -10.27
C THR A 87 -1.14 7.08 -10.01
N ILE A 88 -1.04 6.51 -8.81
CA ILE A 88 -0.09 5.45 -8.49
C ILE A 88 -0.78 4.11 -8.73
N GLN A 89 -0.19 3.29 -9.59
CA GLN A 89 -0.71 1.97 -9.95
C GLN A 89 0.16 0.90 -9.32
N TYR A 90 -0.50 -0.06 -8.66
CA TYR A 90 0.14 -1.23 -8.07
C TYR A 90 -0.28 -2.47 -8.84
N SER A 91 0.67 -3.38 -9.08
CA SER A 91 0.38 -4.71 -9.60
C SER A 91 1.36 -5.72 -9.03
N LEU A 92 1.00 -7.00 -9.15
CA LEU A 92 1.91 -8.12 -8.92
C LEU A 92 2.57 -8.53 -10.24
N SER A 93 3.85 -8.87 -10.18
CA SER A 93 4.54 -9.61 -11.23
C SER A 93 3.79 -10.90 -11.54
N ARG A 94 3.88 -11.37 -12.80
CA ARG A 94 3.25 -12.64 -13.20
C ARG A 94 4.00 -13.84 -12.65
N ASP A 95 5.32 -13.73 -12.61
CA ASP A 95 6.20 -14.64 -11.91
C ASP A 95 6.46 -14.06 -10.52
N LEU A 96 6.22 -14.89 -9.50
CA LEU A 96 6.44 -14.52 -8.10
C LEU A 96 7.57 -15.38 -7.54
N ASP A 97 8.57 -14.71 -6.97
CA ASP A 97 9.67 -15.32 -6.24
C ASP A 97 9.38 -15.22 -4.74
N LEU A 98 8.99 -16.35 -4.14
CA LEU A 98 8.46 -16.43 -2.78
C LEU A 98 9.14 -17.57 -2.03
N ASP A 99 9.34 -17.38 -0.73
CA ASP A 99 9.75 -18.47 0.15
C ASP A 99 8.62 -19.48 0.39
N SER A 100 7.37 -19.00 0.47
CA SER A 100 6.22 -19.90 0.64
C SER A 100 4.87 -19.27 0.28
N VAL A 101 3.90 -20.14 -0.01
CA VAL A 101 2.47 -19.82 -0.14
C VAL A 101 1.70 -20.74 0.81
N THR A 102 0.92 -20.17 1.72
CA THR A 102 0.08 -20.91 2.66
C THR A 102 -1.40 -20.62 2.40
N THR A 103 -2.20 -21.67 2.19
CA THR A 103 -3.65 -21.59 1.96
C THR A 103 -4.40 -22.62 2.81
N GLY A 104 -4.90 -22.18 3.96
CA GLY A 104 -5.47 -23.09 4.96
C GLY A 104 -4.42 -24.09 5.44
N ASN A 105 -4.66 -25.38 5.26
CA ASN A 105 -3.73 -26.44 5.67
C ASN A 105 -2.63 -26.74 4.64
N SER A 106 -2.72 -26.16 3.43
CA SER A 106 -1.76 -26.39 2.36
C SER A 106 -0.63 -25.38 2.43
N LYS A 107 0.60 -25.84 2.26
CA LYS A 107 1.79 -25.01 2.13
C LYS A 107 2.60 -25.46 0.93
N LEU A 108 2.92 -24.52 0.04
CA LEU A 108 3.93 -24.65 -1.00
C LEU A 108 5.16 -23.87 -0.55
N ASP A 109 6.33 -24.49 -0.52
CA ASP A 109 7.61 -23.83 -0.24
C ASP A 109 8.75 -24.51 -1.01
N ASN A 110 10.01 -24.15 -0.72
CA ASN A 110 11.20 -24.70 -1.38
C ASN A 110 11.37 -26.22 -1.23
N SER A 111 10.58 -26.88 -0.37
CA SER A 111 10.59 -28.34 -0.18
C SER A 111 9.51 -29.06 -1.00
N GLY A 112 8.50 -28.34 -1.50
CA GLY A 112 7.36 -28.90 -2.25
C GLY A 112 6.00 -28.48 -1.67
N LEU A 113 4.96 -29.30 -1.90
CA LEU A 113 3.60 -29.13 -1.41
C LEU A 113 3.32 -30.06 -0.22
N VAL A 114 2.90 -29.49 0.91
CA VAL A 114 2.47 -30.23 2.10
C VAL A 114 1.05 -29.83 2.47
N ILE A 115 0.17 -30.81 2.71
CA ILE A 115 -1.14 -30.60 3.33
C ILE A 115 -1.07 -31.10 4.77
N THR A 116 -1.21 -30.19 5.75
CA THR A 116 -1.18 -30.58 7.17
C THR A 116 -2.32 -31.55 7.48
N GLY A 117 -1.97 -32.72 8.02
CA GLY A 117 -2.92 -33.82 8.29
C GLY A 117 -3.37 -34.58 7.03
N GLY A 118 -2.71 -34.37 5.89
CA GLY A 118 -3.04 -35.00 4.62
C GLY A 118 -1.79 -35.31 3.77
N PRO A 119 -1.97 -35.56 2.47
CA PRO A 119 -0.89 -35.93 1.56
C PRO A 119 0.17 -34.84 1.39
N SER A 120 1.35 -35.25 0.91
CA SER A 120 2.42 -34.33 0.53
C SER A 120 3.17 -34.78 -0.73
N ILE A 121 3.74 -33.82 -1.45
CA ILE A 121 4.64 -34.01 -2.58
C ILE A 121 5.86 -33.14 -2.32
N THR A 122 6.99 -33.77 -2.02
CA THR A 122 8.22 -33.06 -1.63
C THR A 122 9.41 -33.56 -2.44
N THR A 123 10.57 -32.94 -2.23
CA THR A 123 11.85 -33.39 -2.81
C THR A 123 12.23 -34.81 -2.40
N THR A 124 11.66 -35.36 -1.32
CA THR A 124 11.91 -36.74 -0.88
C THR A 124 10.92 -37.75 -1.46
N GLY A 125 9.87 -37.31 -2.15
CA GLY A 125 8.85 -38.17 -2.76
C GLY A 125 7.42 -37.77 -2.44
N ILE A 126 6.50 -38.72 -2.65
CA ILE A 126 5.05 -38.56 -2.45
C ILE A 126 4.63 -39.38 -1.22
N ASP A 127 3.95 -38.73 -0.27
CA ASP A 127 3.29 -39.39 0.84
C ASP A 127 1.77 -39.26 0.69
N ALA A 128 1.07 -40.39 0.60
CA ALA A 128 -0.39 -40.43 0.49
C ALA A 128 -1.10 -40.27 1.84
N ALA A 129 -0.37 -40.19 2.96
CA ALA A 129 -0.90 -39.99 4.31
C ALA A 129 -1.98 -41.02 4.70
N ASN A 130 -1.74 -42.29 4.38
CA ASN A 130 -2.68 -43.40 4.60
C ASN A 130 -4.05 -43.20 3.93
N THR A 131 -4.10 -42.48 2.81
CA THR A 131 -5.32 -42.32 2.00
C THR A 131 -5.25 -43.16 0.73
N ASN A 132 -6.41 -43.55 0.21
CA ASN A 132 -6.49 -44.27 -1.05
C ASN A 132 -6.10 -43.34 -2.21
N ILE A 133 -5.19 -43.79 -3.06
CA ILE A 133 -4.90 -43.14 -4.35
C ILE A 133 -5.87 -43.71 -5.39
N SER A 134 -6.83 -42.91 -5.84
CA SER A 134 -7.82 -43.30 -6.84
C SER A 134 -7.46 -42.83 -8.25
N ASN A 135 -8.17 -43.33 -9.26
CA ASN A 135 -8.00 -42.98 -10.68
C ASN A 135 -6.58 -43.26 -11.23
N VAL A 136 -5.95 -44.34 -10.76
CA VAL A 136 -4.68 -44.84 -11.31
C VAL A 136 -4.98 -45.71 -12.52
N ALA A 137 -4.54 -45.29 -13.71
CA ALA A 137 -4.68 -46.06 -14.95
C ALA A 137 -3.85 -47.36 -14.93
N ASP A 138 -4.16 -48.31 -15.81
CA ASP A 138 -3.41 -49.56 -15.92
C ASP A 138 -1.93 -49.31 -16.28
N ALA A 139 -1.02 -49.89 -15.49
CA ALA A 139 0.40 -49.94 -15.79
C ALA A 139 0.69 -50.76 -17.06
N THR A 140 1.45 -50.18 -17.97
CA THR A 140 1.93 -50.77 -19.23
C THR A 140 3.45 -50.89 -19.29
N THR A 141 4.15 -50.28 -18.32
CA THR A 141 5.62 -50.24 -18.20
C THR A 141 6.04 -50.50 -16.75
N ALA A 142 7.29 -50.91 -16.54
CA ALA A 142 7.77 -51.44 -15.25
C ALA A 142 7.88 -50.39 -14.12
N ASP A 143 7.85 -49.10 -14.44
CA ASP A 143 7.98 -47.96 -13.52
C ASP A 143 6.64 -47.30 -13.17
N GLN A 144 5.52 -47.88 -13.63
CA GLN A 144 4.18 -47.40 -13.32
C GLN A 144 3.59 -48.09 -12.09
N ALA A 145 2.80 -47.36 -11.33
CA ALA A 145 2.01 -47.94 -10.23
C ALA A 145 0.92 -48.86 -10.79
N VAL A 146 0.80 -50.07 -10.24
CA VAL A 146 -0.29 -51.01 -10.56
C VAL A 146 -1.55 -50.64 -9.79
N ASN A 147 -2.70 -50.64 -10.47
CA ASN A 147 -3.99 -50.48 -9.80
C ASN A 147 -4.57 -51.84 -9.36
N LYS A 148 -5.68 -51.81 -8.59
CA LYS A 148 -6.30 -53.05 -8.08
C LYS A 148 -6.88 -53.94 -9.18
N GLY A 149 -7.38 -53.38 -10.27
CA GLY A 149 -7.93 -54.14 -11.39
C GLY A 149 -6.88 -55.02 -12.06
N GLN A 150 -5.65 -54.52 -12.19
CA GLN A 150 -4.53 -55.30 -12.74
C GLN A 150 -4.02 -56.38 -11.79
N LEU A 151 -4.07 -56.13 -10.47
CA LEU A 151 -3.69 -57.13 -9.48
C LEU A 151 -4.69 -58.30 -9.41
N ASP A 152 -5.98 -58.01 -9.65
CA ASP A 152 -7.06 -58.99 -9.56
C ASP A 152 -7.28 -59.81 -10.85
N ALA A 153 -6.65 -59.42 -11.97
CA ALA A 153 -6.79 -60.05 -13.29
C ALA A 153 -5.89 -61.29 -13.46
#